data_AF-A0A6A8EQP3-F1
#
_entry.id   AF-A0A6A8EQP3-F1
#
_cell.length_a   1.000
_cell.length_b   1.000
_cell.length_c   1.000
_cell.angle_alpha   90.00
_cell.angle_beta   90.00
_cell.angle_gamma   90.00
#
_symmetry.space_group_name_H-M   'P 1'
#
loop_
_entity.id
_entity.type
_entity.pdbx_description
1 polymer ?
#
loop_
_entity_poly.entity_id
_entity_poly.type
_entity_poly.pdbx_seq_one_letter_code
_entity_poly.pdbx_strand_id
1 'polypeptide(L)'
;MNAYRAYDVIEERKWAEQTLSEEKEKWIEDRAKEVFDSLPEDPYAALRQSASSRAFPYEGLRSDKAGEVYNDLRTAIAYAQAEYDWDHRTGCPF
;
A
#
# COMPACT_ATOMS: atom_id res chain seq x y z
N MET A 1 -41.40 25.68 -0.51
CA MET A 1 -40.08 26.23 -0.10
C MET A 1 -39.36 25.22 0.81
N ASN A 2 -38.89 24.09 0.27
CA ASN A 2 -38.08 23.13 1.04
C ASN A 2 -37.21 22.21 0.16
N ALA A 3 -37.21 22.39 -1.16
CA ALA A 3 -36.38 21.60 -2.07
C ALA A 3 -34.89 21.94 -1.88
N TYR A 4 -34.55 23.23 -1.73
CA TYR A 4 -33.16 23.69 -1.59
C TYR A 4 -32.43 23.12 -0.35
N ARG A 5 -33.08 23.05 0.81
CA ARG A 5 -32.48 22.44 2.02
C ARG A 5 -32.11 20.97 1.85
N ALA A 6 -32.89 20.22 1.07
CA ALA A 6 -32.60 18.81 0.81
C ALA A 6 -31.39 18.66 -0.13
N TYR A 7 -31.24 19.58 -1.11
CA TYR A 7 -30.05 19.63 -1.97
C TYR A 7 -28.80 20.01 -1.18
N ASP A 8 -28.87 21.02 -0.31
CA ASP A 8 -27.73 21.46 0.52
C ASP A 8 -27.17 20.31 1.38
N VAL A 9 -28.04 19.53 2.04
CA VAL A 9 -27.62 18.38 2.87
C VAL A 9 -27.03 17.23 2.03
N ILE A 10 -27.52 17.01 0.82
CA ILE A 10 -26.97 15.98 -0.10
C ILE A 10 -25.59 16.42 -0.59
N GLU A 11 -25.43 17.69 -0.93
CA GLU A 11 -24.17 18.26 -1.38
C GLU A 11 -23.13 18.22 -0.25
N GLU A 12 -23.47 18.68 0.96
CA GLU A 12 -22.60 18.58 2.14
C GLU A 12 -22.15 17.14 2.44
N ARG A 13 -23.06 16.16 2.30
CA ARG A 13 -22.71 14.73 2.45
C ARG A 13 -21.74 14.24 1.38
N LYS A 14 -21.95 14.61 0.12
CA LYS A 14 -21.04 14.25 -0.98
C LYS A 14 -19.66 14.86 -0.79
N TRP A 15 -19.58 16.11 -0.36
CA TRP A 15 -18.32 16.77 -0.03
C TRP A 15 -17.62 16.07 1.14
N ALA A 16 -18.34 15.72 2.20
CA ALA A 16 -17.78 14.97 3.33
C ALA A 16 -17.26 13.57 2.91
N GLU A 17 -18.00 12.85 2.06
CA GLU A 17 -17.59 11.54 1.53
C GLU A 17 -16.35 11.66 0.63
N GLN A 18 -16.26 12.68 -0.22
CA GLN A 18 -15.09 12.95 -1.06
C GLN A 18 -13.86 13.27 -0.22
N THR A 19 -13.97 14.18 0.75
CA THR A 19 -12.86 14.52 1.64
C THR A 19 -12.36 13.28 2.40
N LEU A 20 -13.26 12.43 2.91
CA LEU A 20 -12.87 11.20 3.58
C LEU A 20 -12.16 10.20 2.64
N SER A 21 -12.54 10.17 1.36
CA SER A 21 -11.87 9.36 0.32
C SER A 21 -10.47 9.89 0.04
N GLU A 22 -10.31 11.20 -0.13
CA GLU A 22 -9.02 11.84 -0.38
C GLU A 22 -8.07 11.70 0.83
N GLU A 23 -8.60 11.84 2.05
CA GLU A 23 -7.85 11.61 3.28
C GLU A 23 -7.41 10.15 3.41
N LYS A 24 -8.28 9.19 3.06
CA LYS A 24 -7.91 7.77 3.00
C LYS A 24 -6.79 7.56 1.99
N GLU A 25 -6.98 7.99 0.74
CA GLU A 25 -6.01 7.77 -0.34
C GLU A 25 -4.65 8.33 0.01
N LYS A 26 -4.60 9.57 0.51
CA LYS A 26 -3.34 10.19 0.95
C LYS A 26 -2.67 9.40 2.08
N TRP A 27 -3.44 8.96 3.06
CA TRP A 27 -2.90 8.14 4.15
C TRP A 27 -2.35 6.81 3.64
N ILE A 28 -3.07 6.14 2.73
CA ILE A 28 -2.65 4.88 2.11
C ILE A 28 -1.34 5.09 1.33
N GLU A 29 -1.23 6.17 0.55
CA GLU A 29 -0.02 6.49 -0.20
C GLU A 29 1.19 6.73 0.71
N ASP A 30 1.02 7.53 1.75
CA ASP A 30 2.09 7.83 2.70
C ASP A 30 2.53 6.54 3.42
N ARG A 31 1.57 5.72 3.85
CA ARG A 31 1.86 4.44 4.50
C ARG A 31 2.52 3.43 3.56
N ALA A 32 2.08 3.36 2.31
CA ALA A 32 2.69 2.49 1.31
C ALA A 32 4.15 2.89 1.04
N LYS A 33 4.46 4.19 0.95
CA LYS A 33 5.85 4.66 0.82
C LYS A 33 6.73 4.19 1.99
N GLU A 34 6.24 4.36 3.23
CA GLU A 34 6.97 3.88 4.42
C GLU A 34 7.24 2.37 4.38
N VAL A 35 6.24 1.57 4.00
CA VAL A 35 6.40 0.11 3.89
C VAL A 35 7.38 -0.24 2.76
N PHE A 36 7.25 0.40 1.59
CA PHE A 36 8.12 0.16 0.44
C PHE A 36 9.60 0.43 0.78
N ASP A 37 9.88 1.54 1.46
CA ASP A 37 11.23 1.94 1.87
C ASP A 37 11.83 1.00 2.94
N SER A 38 10.98 0.31 3.70
CA SER A 38 11.43 -0.70 4.68
C SER A 38 11.80 -2.05 4.06
N LEU A 39 11.36 -2.32 2.83
CA LEU A 39 11.66 -3.57 2.13
C LEU A 39 13.06 -3.52 1.51
N PRO A 40 13.81 -4.65 1.48
CA PRO A 40 15.10 -4.70 0.79
C PRO A 40 14.95 -4.29 -0.68
N GLU A 41 15.88 -3.49 -1.21
CA GLU A 41 15.86 -3.06 -2.61
C GLU A 41 16.28 -4.16 -3.59
N ASP A 42 17.19 -5.02 -3.14
CA ASP A 42 17.79 -6.07 -3.97
C ASP A 42 17.06 -7.42 -3.75
N PRO A 43 16.50 -8.05 -4.80
CA PRO A 43 15.83 -9.35 -4.69
C PRO A 43 16.76 -10.44 -4.15
N TYR A 44 18.07 -10.34 -4.43
CA TYR A 44 19.05 -11.26 -3.89
C TYR A 44 19.17 -11.11 -2.36
N ALA A 45 19.30 -9.89 -1.85
CA ALA A 45 19.33 -9.62 -0.41
C ALA A 45 18.04 -10.07 0.32
N ALA A 46 16.88 -9.95 -0.34
CA ALA A 46 15.61 -10.40 0.21
C ALA A 46 15.54 -11.93 0.36
N LEU A 47 15.94 -12.67 -0.68
CA LEU A 47 15.79 -14.13 -0.72
C LEU A 47 16.95 -14.90 -0.06
N ARG A 48 18.15 -14.31 -0.01
CA ARG A 48 19.31 -14.97 0.61
C ARG A 48 19.10 -15.22 2.10
N GLN A 49 18.32 -14.38 2.78
CA GLN A 49 18.07 -14.50 4.22
C GLN A 49 17.20 -15.72 4.56
N SER A 50 16.35 -16.17 3.64
CA SER A 50 15.35 -17.21 3.89
C SER A 50 15.65 -18.56 3.24
N ALA A 51 16.49 -18.60 2.21
CA ALA A 51 16.79 -19.83 1.48
C ALA A 51 18.29 -20.13 1.46
N SER A 52 18.71 -21.13 2.25
CA SER A 52 20.02 -21.77 2.09
C SER A 52 19.86 -22.95 1.12
N SER A 53 20.31 -22.80 -0.12
CA SER A 53 20.38 -23.90 -1.07
C SER A 53 21.72 -23.91 -1.79
N ARG A 54 22.22 -25.10 -2.10
CA ARG A 54 23.47 -25.28 -2.89
C ARG A 54 23.34 -24.75 -4.32
N ALA A 55 22.10 -24.57 -4.80
CA ALA A 55 21.77 -24.10 -6.14
C ALA A 55 21.05 -22.75 -6.09
N PHE A 56 21.44 -21.86 -5.17
CA PHE A 56 20.82 -20.55 -5.06
C PHE A 56 21.02 -19.76 -6.36
N PRO A 57 19.95 -19.21 -6.99
CA PRO A 57 19.99 -18.68 -8.35
C PRO A 57 20.62 -17.27 -8.41
N TYR A 58 21.89 -17.17 -8.03
CA TYR A 58 22.62 -15.91 -7.88
C TYR A 58 22.53 -15.00 -9.12
N GLU A 59 22.92 -15.49 -10.30
CA GLU A 59 22.89 -14.70 -11.54
C GLU A 59 21.47 -14.31 -11.96
N GLY A 60 20.50 -15.22 -11.78
CA GLY A 60 19.10 -14.95 -12.12
C GLY A 60 18.54 -13.80 -11.28
N LEU A 61 18.86 -13.76 -9.98
CA LEU A 61 18.42 -12.71 -9.06
C LEU A 61 19.07 -11.36 -9.32
N ARG A 62 20.27 -11.32 -9.92
CA ARG A 62 20.95 -10.06 -10.28
C ARG A 62 20.60 -9.55 -11.68
N SER A 63 19.74 -10.25 -12.40
CA SER A 63 19.26 -9.78 -13.71
C SER A 63 18.35 -8.56 -13.57
N ASP A 64 18.39 -7.67 -14.55
CA ASP A 64 17.50 -6.50 -14.59
C ASP A 64 16.04 -6.90 -14.49
N LYS A 65 15.67 -8.02 -15.14
CA LYS A 65 14.30 -8.51 -15.12
C LYS A 65 13.85 -8.95 -13.73
N ALA A 66 14.74 -9.54 -12.94
CA ALA A 66 14.43 -9.87 -11.55
C ALA A 66 14.24 -8.60 -10.70
N GLY A 67 15.04 -7.56 -10.94
CA GLY A 67 14.87 -6.25 -10.29
C GLY A 67 13.52 -5.61 -10.59
N GLU A 68 13.09 -5.59 -11.85
CA GLU A 68 11.78 -5.07 -12.26
C GLU A 68 10.62 -5.80 -11.56
N VAL A 69 10.58 -7.13 -11.69
CA VAL A 69 9.50 -7.95 -11.11
C VAL A 69 9.47 -7.83 -9.59
N TYR A 70 10.64 -7.71 -8.97
CA TYR A 70 10.73 -7.53 -7.53
C TYR A 70 10.25 -6.14 -7.07
N ASN A 71 10.51 -5.08 -7.84
CA ASN A 71 9.95 -3.75 -7.55
C ASN A 71 8.42 -3.72 -7.69
N ASP A 72 7.86 -4.43 -8.66
CA ASP A 72 6.41 -4.61 -8.78
C ASP A 72 5.85 -5.33 -7.53
N LEU A 73 6.53 -6.39 -7.08
CA LEU A 73 6.18 -7.11 -5.86
C LEU A 73 6.26 -6.21 -4.61
N ARG A 74 7.34 -5.44 -4.46
CA ARG A 74 7.50 -4.48 -3.34
C ARG A 74 6.36 -3.47 -3.30
N THR A 75 5.99 -2.95 -4.47
CA THR A 75 4.87 -2.02 -4.62
C THR A 75 3.56 -2.68 -4.20
N ALA A 76 3.28 -3.88 -4.70
CA ALA A 76 2.06 -4.61 -4.34
C ALA A 76 1.97 -4.91 -2.84
N ILE A 77 3.06 -5.34 -2.22
CA ILE A 77 3.13 -5.58 -0.76
C ILE A 77 2.87 -4.29 0.01
N ALA A 78 3.50 -3.18 -0.40
CA ALA A 78 3.36 -1.90 0.26
C ALA A 78 1.90 -1.41 0.30
N TYR A 79 1.22 -1.43 -0.85
CA TYR A 79 -0.19 -1.02 -0.92
C TYR A 79 -1.11 -1.99 -0.19
N ALA A 80 -0.88 -3.30 -0.30
CA ALA A 80 -1.68 -4.30 0.42
C ALA A 80 -1.55 -4.14 1.95
N GLN A 81 -0.34 -3.86 2.43
CA GLN A 81 -0.10 -3.60 3.86
C GLN A 81 -0.72 -2.27 4.29
N ALA A 82 -0.62 -1.22 3.47
CA ALA A 82 -1.24 0.07 3.77
C ALA A 82 -2.77 -0.04 3.87
N GLU A 83 -3.44 -0.71 2.94
CA GLU A 83 -4.88 -0.97 3.01
C GLU A 83 -5.26 -1.77 4.26
N TYR A 84 -4.50 -2.82 4.57
CA TYR A 84 -4.69 -3.58 5.80
C TYR A 84 -4.54 -2.68 7.05
N ASP A 85 -3.49 -1.88 7.14
CA ASP A 85 -3.24 -1.00 8.27
C ASP A 85 -4.35 0.05 8.40
N TRP A 86 -4.88 0.58 7.29
CA TRP A 86 -6.01 1.51 7.30
C TRP A 86 -7.26 0.88 7.87
N ASP A 87 -7.63 -0.31 7.40
CA ASP A 87 -8.83 -1.03 7.83
C ASP A 87 -8.74 -1.43 9.32
N HIS A 88 -7.53 -1.58 9.85
CA HIS A 88 -7.27 -1.95 11.24
C HIS A 88 -6.85 -0.79 12.14
N ARG A 89 -6.73 0.45 11.60
CA ARG A 89 -6.25 1.62 12.36
C ARG A 89 -7.14 2.01 13.53
N THR A 90 -8.44 1.72 13.42
CA THR A 90 -9.46 2.13 14.39
C THR A 90 -9.71 1.12 15.49
N GLY A 91 -9.00 -0.03 15.48
CA GLY A 91 -8.98 -1.06 16.52
C GLY A 91 -10.28 -1.18 17.32
N CYS A 92 -11.15 -2.14 17.01
CA CYS A 92 -12.09 -2.62 18.03
C CYS A 92 -11.26 -3.05 19.26
N PRO A 93 -11.50 -2.46 20.44
CA PRO A 93 -10.80 -2.87 21.65
C PRO A 93 -11.41 -4.20 22.09
N PHE A 94 -10.66 -5.28 21.94
CA PHE A 94 -10.93 -6.51 22.68
C PHE A 94 -9.89 -6.64 23.79
#